data_AF-A0A7Y5MP47-F1
#
_entry.id   AF-A0A7Y5MP47-F1
#
_cell.length_a   1.000
_cell.length_b   1.000
_cell.length_c   1.000
_cell.angle_alpha   90.00
_cell.angle_beta   90.00
_cell.angle_gamma   90.00
#
_symmetry.space_group_name_H-M   'P 1'
#
loop_
_entity.id
_entity.type
_entity.pdbx_description
1 polymer ?
#
loop_
_entity_poly.entity_id
_entity_poly.type
_entity_poly.pdbx_seq_one_letter_code
_entity_poly.pdbx_strand_id
1 'polypeptide(L)'
;MKPRRRSAAVLLAGLAFAAPIRIVHSLEPLTDTVPAKAPRREVHLEAGNLSGRLLDNVANFERSGSGFNPFFHSAYPGKPIFRLDYVGLNFEHIFNGAAADRELSMFTPRKDPCEIIRATSDTATLRWPAESSAWRIGCE
;
A
#
# COMPACT_ATOMS: atom_id res chain seq x y z
N MET A 1 13.92 -22.87 20.67
CA MET A 1 14.47 -21.51 20.51
C MET A 1 13.42 -20.66 19.78
N LYS A 2 12.72 -19.75 20.46
CA LYS A 2 11.72 -18.86 19.81
C LYS A 2 12.46 -17.73 19.07
N PRO A 3 12.16 -17.44 17.79
CA PRO A 3 12.81 -16.34 17.10
C PRO A 3 12.30 -15.01 17.68
N ARG A 4 13.24 -14.18 18.14
CA ARG A 4 12.97 -12.79 18.54
C ARG A 4 12.53 -12.01 17.30
N ARG A 5 11.28 -11.53 17.30
CA ARG A 5 10.78 -10.57 16.32
C ARG A 5 11.67 -9.33 16.36
N ARG A 6 12.44 -9.09 15.30
CA ARG A 6 13.11 -7.82 15.07
C ARG A 6 12.13 -6.97 14.28
N SER A 7 11.34 -6.16 14.99
CA SER A 7 10.51 -5.14 14.37
C SER A 7 11.44 -4.01 13.93
N ALA A 8 11.61 -3.84 12.62
CA ALA A 8 12.13 -2.60 12.07
C ALA A 8 10.94 -1.66 11.90
N ALA A 9 10.78 -0.71 12.82
CA ALA A 9 9.83 0.37 12.64
C ALA A 9 10.43 1.33 11.60
N VAL A 10 9.92 1.32 10.37
CA VAL A 10 10.13 2.44 9.45
C VAL A 10 9.13 3.50 9.88
N LEU A 11 9.57 4.40 10.76
CA LEU A 11 8.83 5.62 11.05
C LEU A 11 8.97 6.52 9.82
N LEU A 12 7.99 6.50 8.91
CA LEU A 12 7.85 7.61 7.97
C LEU A 12 7.51 8.84 8.79
N ALA A 13 8.51 9.69 9.04
CA ALA A 13 8.32 11.02 9.55
C ALA A 13 7.32 11.73 8.62
N GLY A 14 6.20 12.16 9.20
CA GLY A 14 5.02 12.56 8.47
C GLY A 14 5.30 13.66 7.44
N LEU A 15 4.72 13.50 6.26
CA LEU A 15 4.12 14.67 5.62
C LEU A 15 3.08 15.19 6.62
N ALA A 16 3.42 16.27 7.32
CA ALA A 16 2.47 16.97 8.17
C ALA A 16 1.39 17.57 7.27
N PHE A 17 0.32 16.79 7.03
CA PHE A 17 -0.88 17.31 6.41
C PHE A 17 -1.52 18.27 7.41
N ALA A 18 -1.61 19.56 7.05
CA ALA A 18 -2.26 20.58 7.88
C ALA A 18 -3.80 20.41 7.94
N ALA A 19 -4.35 19.33 7.36
CA ALA A 19 -5.78 19.04 7.32
C ALA A 19 -6.04 17.58 7.72
N PRO A 20 -7.12 17.31 8.48
CA PRO A 20 -7.47 15.97 8.92
C PRO A 20 -7.74 15.06 7.72
N ILE A 21 -7.21 13.84 7.77
CA ILE A 21 -7.51 12.79 6.78
C ILE A 21 -8.94 12.30 7.02
N ARG A 22 -9.70 12.03 5.96
CA ARG A 22 -11.04 11.42 6.02
C ARG A 22 -11.07 10.20 5.10
N ILE A 23 -11.52 9.06 5.63
CA ILE A 23 -11.89 7.91 4.80
C ILE A 23 -13.34 8.12 4.33
N VAL A 24 -13.55 8.20 3.02
CA VAL A 24 -14.88 8.51 2.44
C VAL A 24 -15.65 7.25 2.06
N HIS A 25 -14.95 6.20 1.62
CA HIS A 25 -15.56 4.92 1.29
C HIS A 25 -14.52 3.78 1.43
N SER A 26 -14.99 2.62 1.88
CA SER A 26 -14.23 1.36 1.89
C SER A 26 -15.08 0.35 1.13
N LEU A 27 -14.63 -0.11 -0.03
CA LEU A 27 -15.33 -1.18 -0.74
C LEU A 27 -14.89 -2.53 -0.13
N GLU A 28 -15.89 -3.28 0.34
CA GLU A 28 -15.77 -4.69 0.71
C GLU A 28 -15.33 -5.52 -0.53
N PRO A 29 -14.70 -6.69 -0.34
CA PRO A 29 -14.08 -7.43 -1.43
C PRO A 29 -14.98 -7.65 -2.64
N LEU A 30 -14.46 -7.37 -3.83
CA LEU A 30 -15.00 -7.85 -5.09
C LEU A 30 -14.99 -9.39 -5.06
N THR A 31 -16.14 -9.99 -4.76
CA THR A 31 -16.34 -11.44 -4.84
C THR A 31 -16.36 -11.87 -6.30
N ASP A 32 -15.19 -12.23 -6.83
CA ASP A 32 -15.10 -13.16 -7.95
C ASP A 32 -14.48 -14.47 -7.46
N THR A 33 -15.11 -15.55 -7.87
CA THR A 33 -14.95 -16.94 -7.45
C THR A 33 -13.56 -17.51 -7.77
N VAL A 34 -12.58 -17.29 -6.89
CA VAL A 34 -11.28 -18.00 -6.91
C VAL A 34 -10.85 -18.32 -5.47
N PRO A 35 -10.42 -19.55 -5.13
CA PRO A 35 -10.14 -19.92 -3.74
C PRO A 35 -8.85 -19.27 -3.22
N ALA A 36 -8.91 -18.82 -1.95
CA ALA A 36 -7.80 -18.53 -1.04
C ALA A 36 -6.72 -17.53 -1.51
N LYS A 37 -7.12 -16.36 -2.02
CA LYS A 37 -6.26 -15.16 -2.08
C LYS A 37 -6.85 -14.10 -1.15
N ALA A 38 -6.01 -13.40 -0.38
CA ALA A 38 -6.47 -12.32 0.50
C ALA A 38 -7.41 -11.37 -0.29
N PRO A 39 -8.54 -10.95 0.28
CA PRO A 39 -9.50 -10.09 -0.40
C PRO A 39 -8.79 -8.83 -0.91
N ARG A 40 -9.01 -8.46 -2.18
CA ARG A 40 -8.55 -7.17 -2.73
C ARG A 40 -9.13 -6.05 -1.88
N ARG A 41 -8.29 -5.14 -1.39
CA ARG A 41 -8.73 -4.00 -0.58
C ARG A 41 -8.37 -2.70 -1.24
N GLU A 42 -9.32 -1.77 -1.12
CA GLU A 42 -9.11 -0.38 -1.45
C GLU A 42 -9.77 0.54 -0.43
N VAL A 43 -9.18 1.71 -0.23
CA VAL A 43 -9.71 2.75 0.65
C VAL A 43 -9.59 4.10 -0.04
N HIS A 44 -10.70 4.84 -0.10
CA HIS A 44 -10.66 6.23 -0.56
C HIS A 44 -10.32 7.16 0.59
N LEU A 45 -9.27 7.96 0.41
CA LEU A 45 -8.72 8.89 1.39
C LEU A 45 -8.78 10.32 0.84
N GLU A 46 -9.12 11.25 1.71
CA GLU A 46 -9.08 12.69 1.44
C GLU A 46 -8.31 13.40 2.55
N ALA A 47 -7.39 14.28 2.17
CA ALA A 47 -6.54 15.02 3.11
C ALA A 47 -6.30 16.43 2.56
N GLY A 48 -7.05 17.41 3.09
CA GLY A 48 -7.00 18.79 2.62
C GLY A 48 -7.33 18.91 1.14
N ASN A 49 -6.36 19.34 0.33
CA ASN A 49 -6.53 19.47 -1.12
C ASN A 49 -6.20 18.20 -1.90
N LEU A 50 -5.96 17.07 -1.24
CA LEU A 50 -5.57 15.83 -1.91
C LEU A 50 -6.64 14.75 -1.68
N SER A 51 -6.90 13.96 -2.71
CA SER A 51 -7.79 12.80 -2.61
C SER A 51 -7.32 11.65 -3.49
N GLY A 52 -7.62 10.42 -3.10
CA GLY A 52 -7.29 9.27 -3.93
C GLY A 52 -7.66 7.93 -3.32
N ARG A 53 -7.46 6.88 -4.12
CA ARG A 53 -7.69 5.50 -3.68
C ARG A 53 -6.36 4.85 -3.37
N LEU A 54 -6.20 4.42 -2.12
CA LEU A 54 -5.13 3.53 -1.69
C LEU A 54 -5.52 2.10 -2.06
N LEU A 55 -4.64 1.42 -2.78
CA LEU A 55 -4.82 0.06 -3.27
C LEU A 55 -3.70 -0.84 -2.74
N ASP A 56 -4.04 -2.05 -2.32
CA ASP A 56 -3.02 -3.09 -2.12
C ASP A 56 -2.48 -3.60 -3.46
N ASN A 57 -1.42 -4.41 -3.40
CA ASN A 57 -0.77 -4.92 -4.61
C ASN A 57 -1.61 -5.99 -5.35
N VAL A 58 -2.68 -6.51 -4.75
CA VAL A 58 -3.62 -7.44 -5.41
C VAL A 58 -4.67 -6.65 -6.19
N ALA A 59 -5.21 -5.58 -5.61
CA ALA A 59 -6.16 -4.66 -6.23
C ALA A 59 -5.52 -3.87 -7.38
N ASN A 60 -4.23 -3.58 -7.26
CA ASN A 60 -3.47 -2.81 -8.26
C ASN A 60 -2.49 -3.67 -9.07
N PHE A 61 -2.77 -4.97 -9.15
CA PHE A 61 -1.90 -5.98 -9.79
C PHE A 61 -1.48 -5.62 -11.21
N GLU A 62 -2.41 -5.15 -12.05
CA GLU A 62 -2.14 -4.78 -13.44
C GLU A 62 -1.13 -3.62 -13.57
N ARG A 63 -0.95 -2.85 -12.49
CA ARG A 63 -0.09 -1.66 -12.44
C ARG A 63 1.19 -1.88 -11.61
N SER A 64 1.42 -3.11 -11.15
CA SER A 64 2.66 -3.59 -10.53
C SER A 64 3.09 -2.90 -9.23
N GLY A 65 2.20 -2.78 -8.24
CA GLY A 65 2.57 -2.37 -6.88
C GLY A 65 1.36 -1.97 -6.02
N SER A 66 1.57 -1.66 -4.74
CA SER A 66 0.58 -1.05 -3.86
C SER A 66 0.78 0.46 -3.81
N GLY A 67 -0.29 1.23 -3.61
CA GLY A 67 -0.15 2.68 -3.63
C GLY A 67 -1.41 3.45 -3.96
N PHE A 68 -1.25 4.75 -4.20
CA PHE A 68 -2.36 5.61 -4.61
C PHE A 68 -2.55 5.62 -6.12
N ASN A 69 -3.69 5.09 -6.57
CA ASN A 69 -4.19 5.31 -7.91
C ASN A 69 -5.73 5.24 -7.98
N PRO A 70 -6.43 6.31 -8.40
CA PRO A 70 -5.90 7.62 -8.77
C PRO A 70 -5.55 8.47 -7.55
N PHE A 71 -4.80 9.55 -7.78
CA PHE A 71 -4.50 10.59 -6.80
C PHE A 71 -4.72 11.96 -7.42
N PHE A 72 -5.43 12.86 -6.74
CA PHE A 72 -5.92 14.13 -7.27
C PHE A 72 -5.59 15.29 -6.35
N HIS A 73 -5.51 16.49 -6.94
CA HIS A 73 -5.51 17.75 -6.21
C HIS A 73 -6.84 18.49 -6.43
N SER A 74 -7.42 19.09 -5.39
CA SER A 74 -8.75 19.72 -5.39
C SER A 74 -8.88 20.87 -6.40
N ALA A 75 -7.78 21.59 -6.68
CA ALA A 75 -7.74 22.64 -7.70
C ALA A 75 -7.88 22.12 -9.15
N TYR A 76 -7.65 20.82 -9.38
CA TYR A 76 -7.73 20.19 -10.71
C TYR A 76 -8.57 18.92 -10.66
N PRO A 77 -9.87 19.03 -10.33
CA PRO A 77 -10.74 17.86 -10.24
C PRO A 77 -10.80 17.17 -11.60
N GLY A 78 -10.64 15.84 -11.62
CA GLY A 78 -10.63 15.04 -12.85
C GLY A 78 -9.28 14.95 -13.57
N LYS A 79 -8.23 15.64 -13.09
CA LYS A 79 -6.86 15.47 -13.59
C LYS A 79 -6.01 14.76 -12.54
N PRO A 80 -5.76 13.44 -12.68
CA PRO A 80 -4.93 12.73 -11.73
C PRO A 80 -3.49 13.26 -11.80
N ILE A 81 -2.84 13.35 -10.64
CA ILE A 81 -1.44 13.81 -10.50
C ILE A 81 -0.50 12.84 -11.23
N PHE A 82 -0.83 11.55 -11.20
CA PHE A 82 -0.09 10.50 -11.88
C PHE A 82 -0.89 9.90 -13.03
N ARG A 83 -0.20 9.20 -13.92
CA ARG A 83 -0.85 8.44 -14.99
C ARG A 83 -1.70 7.31 -14.40
N LEU A 84 -2.85 7.04 -15.02
CA LEU A 84 -3.77 6.00 -14.56
C LEU A 84 -3.35 4.58 -14.95
N ASP A 85 -2.45 4.44 -15.92
CA ASP A 85 -1.94 3.16 -16.42
C ASP A 85 -0.74 2.61 -15.61
N TYR A 86 -0.34 3.29 -14.52
CA TYR A 86 0.72 2.89 -13.61
C TYR A 86 0.28 3.03 -12.15
N VAL A 87 1.02 2.47 -11.18
CA VAL A 87 0.67 2.49 -9.74
C VAL A 87 0.47 3.88 -9.13
N GLY A 88 0.95 4.95 -9.78
CA GLY A 88 0.84 6.32 -9.30
C GLY A 88 1.88 6.61 -8.23
N LEU A 89 1.46 6.80 -6.98
CA LEU A 89 2.36 6.86 -5.82
C LEU A 89 2.55 5.46 -5.25
N ASN A 90 3.65 4.81 -5.60
CA ASN A 90 3.97 3.44 -5.17
C ASN A 90 4.54 3.40 -3.76
N PHE A 91 4.12 2.43 -2.96
CA PHE A 91 4.68 2.12 -1.65
C PHE A 91 5.46 0.81 -1.72
N GLU A 92 6.72 0.91 -2.15
CA GLU A 92 7.62 -0.25 -2.25
C GLU A 92 8.16 -0.67 -0.88
N HIS A 93 8.21 -1.98 -0.66
CA HIS A 93 8.94 -2.61 0.43
C HIS A 93 10.45 -2.32 0.38
N ILE A 94 11.11 -2.46 1.53
CA ILE A 94 12.49 -2.10 1.83
C ILE A 94 13.51 -2.80 0.90
N PHE A 95 14.47 -2.01 0.42
CA PHE A 95 15.72 -2.48 -0.18
C PHE A 95 16.80 -2.54 0.91
N ASN A 96 17.50 -3.67 1.05
CA ASN A 96 18.63 -3.75 1.98
C ASN A 96 19.97 -3.32 1.36
N GLY A 97 20.01 -3.11 0.04
CA GLY A 97 21.21 -2.70 -0.70
C GLY A 97 22.28 -3.79 -0.86
N ALA A 98 22.03 -5.01 -0.39
CA ALA A 98 22.98 -6.11 -0.50
C ALA A 98 23.00 -6.65 -1.93
N ALA A 99 24.18 -6.70 -2.55
CA ALA A 99 24.33 -7.19 -3.92
C ALA A 99 23.85 -8.64 -4.10
N ALA A 100 24.00 -9.47 -3.07
CA ALA A 100 23.51 -10.86 -3.07
C ALA A 100 21.97 -10.97 -3.16
N ASP A 101 21.25 -9.94 -2.69
CA ASP A 101 19.79 -9.92 -2.65
C ASP A 101 19.19 -9.07 -3.78
N ARG A 102 19.96 -8.79 -4.84
CA ARG A 102 19.52 -7.93 -5.96
C ARG A 102 18.19 -8.39 -6.57
N GLU A 103 18.05 -9.68 -6.84
CA GLU A 103 16.83 -10.24 -7.43
C GLU A 103 15.63 -10.14 -6.49
N LEU A 104 15.81 -10.46 -5.20
CA LEU A 104 14.77 -10.27 -4.19
C LEU A 104 14.37 -8.79 -4.13
N SER A 105 15.33 -7.89 -4.00
CA SER A 105 15.10 -6.45 -3.86
C SER A 105 14.40 -5.83 -5.08
N MET A 106 14.69 -6.30 -6.30
CA MET A 106 14.10 -5.74 -7.52
C MET A 106 12.64 -6.16 -7.75
N PHE A 107 12.22 -7.33 -7.27
CA PHE A 107 10.93 -7.92 -7.65
C PHE A 107 9.96 -8.14 -6.49
N THR A 108 10.45 -8.41 -5.29
CA THR A 108 9.60 -8.71 -4.13
C THR A 108 8.83 -7.51 -3.59
N PRO A 109 9.35 -6.26 -3.58
CA PRO A 109 8.60 -5.12 -3.05
C PRO A 109 7.25 -4.86 -3.71
N ARG A 110 7.10 -5.30 -4.97
CA ARG A 110 5.89 -5.10 -5.78
C ARG A 110 4.94 -6.30 -5.73
N LYS A 111 5.47 -7.48 -5.42
CA LYS A 111 4.78 -8.77 -5.62
C LYS A 111 4.41 -9.48 -4.32
N ASP A 112 5.10 -9.18 -3.23
CA ASP A 112 4.76 -9.72 -1.90
C ASP A 112 3.37 -9.23 -1.50
N PRO A 113 2.41 -10.12 -1.22
CA PRO A 113 1.06 -9.73 -0.83
C PRO A 113 1.07 -8.78 0.37
N CYS A 114 0.36 -7.66 0.24
CA CYS A 114 0.08 -6.75 1.33
C CYS A 114 -1.42 -6.62 1.56
N GLU A 115 -1.78 -6.16 2.75
CA GLU A 115 -3.16 -6.00 3.19
C GLU A 115 -3.37 -4.55 3.63
N ILE A 116 -4.50 -3.96 3.26
CA ILE A 116 -4.92 -2.70 3.88
C ILE A 116 -5.69 -3.00 5.16
N ILE A 117 -5.27 -2.37 6.25
CA ILE A 117 -5.93 -2.39 7.56
C ILE A 117 -6.43 -0.99 7.86
N ARG A 118 -7.72 -0.85 8.16
CA ARG A 118 -8.27 0.41 8.66
C ARG A 118 -8.15 0.42 10.17
N ALA A 119 -7.35 1.33 10.71
CA ALA A 119 -7.17 1.46 12.16
C ALA A 119 -8.27 2.34 12.78
N THR A 120 -8.68 3.39 12.05
CA THR A 120 -9.66 4.39 12.48
C THR A 120 -10.45 4.90 11.26
N SER A 121 -11.33 5.88 11.46
CA SER A 121 -12.03 6.58 10.37
C SER A 121 -11.15 7.48 9.51
N ASP A 122 -9.91 7.75 9.95
CA ASP A 122 -8.97 8.66 9.31
C ASP A 122 -7.61 8.04 9.01
N THR A 123 -7.38 6.78 9.39
CA THR A 123 -6.09 6.09 9.21
C THR A 123 -6.25 4.74 8.51
N ALA A 124 -5.42 4.52 7.49
CA ALA A 124 -5.24 3.23 6.84
C ALA A 124 -3.75 2.85 6.84
N THR A 125 -3.47 1.57 7.07
CA THR A 125 -2.13 0.98 7.14
C THR A 125 -2.00 -0.06 6.05
N LEU A 126 -0.86 -0.09 5.35
CA LEU A 126 -0.48 -1.20 4.48
C LEU A 126 0.43 -2.14 5.25
N ARG A 127 -0.01 -3.37 5.45
CA ARG A 127 0.78 -4.39 6.15
C ARG A 127 1.29 -5.44 5.18
N TRP A 128 2.57 -5.78 5.29
CA TRP A 128 3.18 -6.95 4.65
C TRP A 128 3.44 -8.01 5.72
N PRO A 129 2.68 -9.11 5.77
CA PRO A 129 2.91 -10.18 6.74
C PRO A 129 4.22 -10.94 6.49
N ALA A 130 4.92 -11.29 7.56
CA ALA A 130 6.18 -12.05 7.45
C ALA A 130 5.98 -13.43 6.81
N GLU A 131 4.82 -14.05 7.05
CA GLU A 131 4.47 -15.39 6.58
C GLU A 131 4.33 -15.45 5.05
N SER A 132 3.87 -14.35 4.43
CA SER A 132 3.66 -14.23 2.98
C SER A 132 4.74 -13.42 2.28
N SER A 133 5.68 -12.81 3.02
CA SER A 133 6.79 -12.06 2.44
C SER A 133 7.95 -12.97 2.05
N ALA A 134 8.52 -12.72 0.87
CA ALA A 134 9.77 -13.34 0.42
C ALA A 134 10.94 -13.04 1.35
N TRP A 135 10.91 -11.91 2.07
CA TRP A 135 11.91 -11.53 3.07
C TRP A 135 11.76 -12.25 4.40
N ARG A 136 10.62 -12.91 4.65
CA ARG A 136 10.24 -13.48 5.96
C ARG A 136 10.28 -12.46 7.10
N ILE A 137 10.05 -11.19 6.76
CA ILE A 137 10.00 -10.05 7.67
C ILE A 137 8.64 -9.40 7.48
N GLY A 138 8.02 -8.97 8.58
CA GLY A 138 6.77 -8.22 8.54
C GLY A 138 7.02 -6.72 8.69
N CYS A 139 6.23 -5.90 7.99
CA CYS A 139 6.24 -4.44 8.10
C CYS A 139 4.84 -3.83 7.95
N GLU A 140 4.69 -2.60 8.43
CA GLU A 140 3.44 -1.83 8.52
C GLU A 140 3.70 -0.34 8.23
#